data_AF-A0A239LCD6-F1
#
_entry.id   AF-A0A239LCD6-F1
#
_cell.length_a   1.000
_cell.length_b   1.000
_cell.length_c   1.000
_cell.angle_alpha   90.00
_cell.angle_beta   90.00
_cell.angle_gamma   90.00
#
_symmetry.space_group_name_H-M   'P 1'
#
loop_
_entity.id
_entity.type
_entity.pdbx_description
1 polymer ?
#
loop_
_entity_poly.entity_id
_entity_poly.type
_entity_poly.pdbx_seq_one_letter_code
_entity_poly.pdbx_strand_id
1 'polypeptide(L)'
;MDVLSTTGPRGATLARDSFGIATGGIRLAAVAVPTAVNASPNSPGFFCSIFGNYEPFSPAVLDALYPTHGSYVSKVNHVTDQNVRDGYLLPADAKTIKREAAHSRIGK
;
A
#
# COMPACT_ATOMS: atom_id res chain seq x y z
N MET A 1 12.59 -4.20 11.98
CA MET A 1 11.23 -4.38 11.40
C MET A 1 10.77 -5.77 11.78
N ASP A 2 9.76 -5.89 12.62
CA ASP A 2 9.18 -7.19 12.97
C ASP A 2 8.32 -7.69 11.80
N VAL A 3 8.68 -8.84 11.26
CA VAL A 3 7.93 -9.51 10.19
C VAL A 3 6.91 -10.43 10.85
N LEU A 4 5.63 -10.16 10.62
CA LEU A 4 4.54 -11.02 11.09
C LEU A 4 4.36 -12.20 10.13
N SER A 5 4.08 -13.38 10.66
CA SER A 5 3.98 -14.65 9.92
C SER A 5 2.53 -15.15 9.94
N THR A 6 1.89 -15.30 8.78
CA THR A 6 0.50 -15.81 8.68
C THR A 6 0.41 -17.02 7.77
N THR A 7 -0.12 -18.12 8.25
CA THR A 7 -0.33 -19.35 7.46
C THR A 7 -1.55 -19.20 6.54
N GLY A 8 -1.35 -19.33 5.24
CA GLY A 8 -2.41 -19.37 4.23
C GLY A 8 -3.05 -20.76 4.08
N PRO A 9 -4.18 -20.87 3.36
CA PRO A 9 -4.96 -22.11 3.22
C PRO A 9 -4.24 -23.26 2.50
N ARG A 10 -3.05 -23.01 1.93
CA ARG A 10 -2.17 -24.03 1.33
C ARG A 10 -0.97 -24.39 2.22
N GLY A 11 -0.96 -23.98 3.49
CA GLY A 11 0.16 -24.17 4.41
C GLY A 11 1.35 -23.24 4.15
N ALA A 12 1.26 -22.34 3.15
CA ALA A 12 2.29 -21.35 2.89
C ALA A 12 2.21 -20.21 3.90
N THR A 13 3.32 -19.94 4.58
CA THR A 13 3.46 -18.80 5.48
C THR A 13 3.77 -17.54 4.69
N LEU A 14 2.91 -16.54 4.78
CA LEU A 14 3.13 -15.21 4.22
C LEU A 14 3.79 -14.31 5.27
N ALA A 15 4.93 -13.74 4.90
CA ALA A 15 5.56 -12.66 5.64
C ALA A 15 4.76 -11.37 5.45
N ARG A 16 4.55 -10.62 6.53
CA ARG A 16 3.84 -9.34 6.56
C ARG A 16 4.67 -8.31 7.31
N ASP A 17 4.57 -7.05 6.90
CA ASP A 17 5.18 -5.94 7.62
C ASP A 17 4.37 -5.57 8.88
N SER A 18 4.83 -4.55 9.60
CA SER A 18 4.21 -4.07 10.84
C SER A 18 2.79 -3.52 10.66
N PHE A 19 2.39 -3.20 9.42
CA PHE A 19 1.02 -2.81 9.08
C PHE A 19 0.16 -3.99 8.65
N GLY A 20 0.69 -5.22 8.71
CA GLY A 20 0.00 -6.42 8.24
C GLY A 20 -0.05 -6.53 6.72
N ILE A 21 0.68 -5.72 5.97
CA ILE A 21 0.74 -5.80 4.51
C ILE A 21 1.73 -6.90 4.11
N ALA A 22 1.31 -7.79 3.22
CA ALA A 22 2.18 -8.89 2.76
C ALA A 22 3.46 -8.35 2.10
N THR A 23 4.58 -9.00 2.39
CA THR A 23 5.88 -8.69 1.79
C THR A 23 6.19 -9.62 0.62
N GLY A 24 7.15 -9.23 -0.22
CA GLY A 24 7.43 -9.90 -1.50
C GLY A 24 6.43 -9.53 -2.60
N GLY A 25 6.45 -10.30 -3.69
CA GLY A 25 5.61 -10.06 -4.87
C GLY A 25 5.85 -8.72 -5.56
N ILE A 26 4.94 -8.37 -6.49
CA ILE A 26 4.92 -7.06 -7.14
C ILE A 26 4.28 -6.05 -6.18
N ARG A 27 5.01 -4.99 -5.81
CA ARG A 27 4.52 -3.93 -4.92
C ARG A 27 4.35 -2.62 -5.69
N LEU A 28 3.13 -2.39 -6.16
CA LEU A 28 2.71 -1.08 -6.70
C LEU A 28 2.78 -0.01 -5.61
N ALA A 29 2.78 1.28 -6.01
CA ALA A 29 2.90 2.40 -5.08
C ALA A 29 1.87 2.36 -3.94
N ALA A 30 0.63 1.94 -4.21
CA ALA A 30 -0.42 1.80 -3.19
C ALA A 30 -0.07 0.79 -2.06
N VAL A 31 0.83 -0.16 -2.32
CA VAL A 31 1.25 -1.20 -1.37
C VAL A 31 2.62 -0.89 -0.76
N ALA A 32 3.55 -0.33 -1.55
CA ALA A 32 4.90 0.00 -1.08
C ALA A 32 4.97 1.35 -0.34
N VAL A 33 4.02 2.26 -0.62
CA VAL A 33 3.90 3.59 -0.03
C VAL A 33 2.49 3.71 0.57
N PRO A 34 2.15 2.89 1.58
CA PRO A 34 0.79 2.75 2.06
C PRO A 34 0.30 4.02 2.78
N THR A 35 -0.97 4.33 2.58
CA THR A 35 -1.74 5.32 3.34
C THR A 35 -2.94 4.68 4.06
N ALA A 36 -3.13 3.38 3.86
CA ALA A 36 -4.21 2.55 4.37
C ALA A 36 -3.78 1.09 4.31
N VAL A 37 -4.53 0.21 4.99
CA VAL A 37 -4.42 -1.24 4.88
C VAL A 37 -5.73 -1.85 4.41
N ASN A 38 -5.65 -2.82 3.50
CA ASN A 38 -6.76 -3.73 3.24
C ASN A 38 -6.69 -4.87 4.27
N ALA A 39 -7.39 -4.69 5.38
CA ALA A 39 -7.32 -5.59 6.54
C ALA A 39 -8.10 -6.89 6.30
N SER A 40 -7.76 -7.91 7.08
CA SER A 40 -8.44 -9.21 7.13
C SER A 40 -8.54 -9.64 8.58
N PRO A 41 -9.63 -10.28 9.03
CA PRO A 41 -10.79 -10.73 8.23
C PRO A 41 -11.77 -9.61 7.89
N ASN A 42 -12.62 -9.86 6.88
CA ASN A 42 -13.79 -9.04 6.60
C ASN A 42 -14.86 -9.24 7.69
N SER A 43 -15.69 -8.22 7.94
CA SER A 43 -16.85 -8.33 8.82
C SER A 43 -17.83 -9.43 8.35
N PRO A 44 -18.54 -10.11 9.28
CA PRO A 44 -19.49 -11.15 8.93
C PRO A 44 -20.68 -10.63 8.11
N GLY A 45 -21.23 -11.47 7.24
CA GLY A 45 -22.35 -11.15 6.34
C GLY A 45 -21.95 -11.26 4.86
N PHE A 46 -22.87 -11.73 4.00
CA PHE A 46 -22.58 -12.05 2.59
C PHE A 46 -21.87 -10.91 1.85
N PHE A 47 -22.44 -9.71 1.90
CA PHE A 47 -21.86 -8.53 1.26
C PHE A 47 -20.55 -8.07 1.91
N CYS A 48 -20.48 -8.01 3.25
CA CYS A 48 -19.26 -7.62 3.95
C CYS A 48 -18.09 -8.56 3.64
N SER A 49 -18.35 -9.86 3.44
CA SER A 49 -17.32 -10.85 3.12
C SER A 49 -16.68 -10.67 1.73
N ILE A 50 -17.38 -10.03 0.78
CA ILE A 50 -16.90 -9.86 -0.61
C ILE A 50 -16.36 -8.46 -0.92
N PHE A 51 -16.74 -7.43 -0.15
CA PHE A 51 -16.34 -6.04 -0.42
C PHE A 51 -14.97 -5.65 0.15
N GLY A 52 -14.38 -6.47 1.02
CA GLY A 52 -13.11 -6.16 1.67
C GLY A 52 -13.25 -5.22 2.87
N ASN A 53 -12.14 -5.01 3.59
CA ASN A 53 -12.05 -4.05 4.68
C ASN A 53 -10.90 -3.07 4.38
N TYR A 54 -11.23 -1.79 4.19
CA TYR A 54 -10.26 -0.73 3.89
C TYR A 54 -10.15 0.22 5.08
N GLU A 55 -8.96 0.27 5.69
CA GLU A 55 -8.70 1.04 6.90
C GLU A 55 -7.66 2.13 6.61
N PRO A 56 -8.06 3.41 6.47
CA PRO A 56 -7.11 4.51 6.28
C PRO A 56 -6.25 4.69 7.54
N PHE A 57 -4.98 5.03 7.35
CA PHE A 57 -4.09 5.35 8.45
C PHE A 57 -4.50 6.65 9.14
N SER A 58 -4.26 6.72 10.45
CA SER A 58 -4.48 7.95 11.20
C SER A 58 -3.52 9.05 10.74
N PRO A 59 -3.87 10.33 10.96
CA PRO A 59 -2.96 11.45 10.66
C PRO A 59 -1.58 11.28 11.29
N ALA A 60 -1.52 10.85 12.55
CA ALA A 60 -0.25 10.62 13.25
C ALA A 60 0.63 9.55 12.59
N VAL A 61 0.03 8.48 12.07
CA VAL A 61 0.78 7.45 11.31
C VAL A 61 1.25 8.01 9.96
N LEU A 62 0.40 8.77 9.27
CA LEU A 62 0.77 9.40 8.00
C LEU A 62 1.89 10.42 8.17
N ASP A 63 1.86 11.24 9.22
CA ASP A 63 2.90 12.23 9.54
C ASP A 63 4.23 11.55 9.89
N ALA A 64 4.19 10.43 10.61
CA ALA A 64 5.38 9.65 10.91
C ALA A 64 5.98 8.99 9.65
N LEU A 65 5.15 8.47 8.75
CA LEU A 65 5.60 7.84 7.50
C LEU A 65 6.05 8.86 6.45
N TYR A 66 5.39 10.01 6.40
CA TYR A 66 5.52 11.05 5.39
C TYR A 66 5.52 12.45 6.04
N PRO A 67 6.62 12.86 6.68
CA PRO A 67 6.68 14.13 7.42
C PRO A 67 6.46 15.38 6.56
N THR A 68 6.57 15.26 5.23
CA THR A 68 6.27 16.33 4.28
C THR A 68 5.60 15.76 3.05
N HIS A 69 4.83 16.61 2.36
CA HIS A 69 4.15 16.25 1.12
C HIS A 69 5.16 15.80 0.05
N GLY A 70 6.31 16.46 0.00
CA GLY A 70 7.42 16.08 -0.88
C GLY A 70 7.98 14.69 -0.58
N SER A 71 8.04 14.27 0.69
CA SER A 71 8.46 12.92 1.09
C SER A 71 7.50 11.86 0.53
N TYR A 72 6.19 12.08 0.67
CA TYR A 72 5.17 11.19 0.12
C TYR A 72 5.27 11.09 -1.41
N VAL A 73 5.23 12.23 -2.10
CA VAL A 73 5.25 12.28 -3.57
C VAL A 73 6.54 11.67 -4.13
N SER A 74 7.70 11.92 -3.51
CA SER A 74 8.98 11.35 -3.94
C SER A 74 8.99 9.82 -3.81
N LYS A 75 8.51 9.27 -2.69
CA LYS A 75 8.40 7.82 -2.49
C LYS A 75 7.46 7.18 -3.53
N VAL A 76 6.30 7.78 -3.79
CA VAL A 76 5.38 7.29 -4.82
C VAL A 76 6.03 7.30 -6.20
N ASN A 77 6.68 8.42 -6.58
CA ASN A 77 7.34 8.54 -7.87
C ASN A 77 8.43 7.48 -8.04
N HIS A 78 9.27 7.28 -7.03
CA HIS A 78 10.35 6.30 -7.05
C HIS A 78 9.85 4.87 -7.31
N VAL A 79 8.87 4.41 -6.53
CA VAL A 79 8.28 3.07 -6.68
C VAL A 79 7.55 2.94 -8.02
N THR A 80 6.83 3.97 -8.44
CA THR A 80 6.10 3.95 -9.72
C THR A 80 7.06 3.83 -10.90
N ASP A 81 8.16 4.59 -10.89
CA ASP A 81 9.19 4.51 -11.92
C ASP A 81 9.89 3.16 -11.95
N GLN A 82 10.12 2.56 -10.79
CA GLN A 82 10.67 1.21 -10.70
C GLN A 82 9.71 0.18 -11.31
N ASN A 83 8.42 0.24 -10.98
CA ASN A 83 7.43 -0.67 -11.54
C ASN A 83 7.27 -0.53 -13.07
N VAL A 84 7.48 0.67 -13.63
CA VAL A 84 7.53 0.85 -15.09
C VAL A 84 8.77 0.18 -15.68
N ARG A 85 9.94 0.40 -15.09
CA ARG A 85 11.21 -0.22 -15.53
C ARG A 85 11.14 -1.74 -15.49
N ASP A 86 10.51 -2.30 -14.47
CA ASP A 86 10.38 -3.74 -14.27
C ASP A 86 9.24 -4.36 -15.12
N GLY A 87 8.50 -3.54 -15.87
CA GLY A 87 7.44 -3.99 -16.78
C GLY A 87 6.12 -4.34 -16.09
N TYR A 88 5.94 -3.98 -14.81
CA TYR A 88 4.71 -4.23 -14.04
C TYR A 88 3.64 -3.16 -14.27
N LEU A 89 4.03 -1.99 -14.77
CA LEU A 89 3.14 -0.84 -14.91
C LEU A 89 3.36 -0.15 -16.27
N LEU A 90 2.27 0.23 -16.93
CA LEU A 90 2.34 1.01 -18.16
C LEU A 90 2.73 2.47 -17.87
N PRO A 91 3.49 3.15 -18.77
CA PRO A 91 3.83 4.55 -18.60
C PRO A 91 2.62 5.48 -18.44
N ALA A 92 1.49 5.15 -19.07
CA ALA A 92 0.24 5.91 -18.95
C ALA A 92 -0.34 5.85 -17.52
N ASP A 93 -0.38 4.66 -16.92
CA ASP A 93 -0.85 4.46 -15.55
C ASP A 93 0.10 5.10 -14.54
N ALA A 94 1.40 4.99 -14.76
CA ALA A 94 2.41 5.69 -13.97
C ALA A 94 2.17 7.20 -13.95
N LYS A 95 1.87 7.81 -15.10
CA LYS A 95 1.55 9.24 -15.17
C LYS A 95 0.32 9.58 -14.32
N THR A 96 -0.69 8.71 -14.27
CA THR A 96 -1.90 8.92 -13.45
C THR A 96 -1.60 8.83 -11.96
N ILE A 97 -0.91 7.78 -11.53
CA ILE A 97 -0.52 7.57 -10.12
C ILE A 97 0.30 8.77 -9.59
N LYS A 98 1.28 9.25 -10.38
CA LYS A 98 2.09 10.42 -9.97
C LYS A 98 1.29 11.70 -9.86
N ARG A 99 0.31 11.94 -10.76
CA ARG A 99 -0.59 13.10 -10.68
C ARG A 99 -1.45 13.02 -9.43
N GLU A 100 -2.05 11.87 -9.15
CA GLU A 100 -2.88 11.67 -7.96
C GLU A 100 -2.09 11.91 -6.67
N ALA A 101 -0.84 11.43 -6.60
CA ALA A 101 0.03 11.69 -5.46
C ALA A 101 0.30 13.19 -5.27
N ALA A 102 0.61 13.92 -6.35
CA ALA A 102 0.85 15.36 -6.31
C ALA A 102 -0.39 16.18 -5.91
N HIS A 103 -1.60 15.70 -6.23
CA HIS A 103 -2.85 16.35 -5.83
C HIS A 103 -3.38 15.91 -4.46
N SER A 104 -2.77 14.88 -3.85
CA SER A 104 -3.19 14.35 -2.56
C SER A 104 -3.01 15.32 -1.39
N ARG A 105 -3.55 14.98 -0.23
CA ARG A 105 -3.43 15.75 1.01
C ARG A 105 -2.36 15.22 1.97
N ILE A 106 -1.65 14.16 1.58
CA ILE A 106 -0.73 13.44 2.47
C ILE A 106 0.52 14.29 2.73
N GLY A 107 0.89 14.46 4.01
CA GLY A 107 2.05 15.24 4.44
C GLY A 107 1.93 16.75 4.21
N LYS A 108 0.72 17.29 4.06
CA LYS A 108 0.47 18.74 3.94
C LYS A 108 0.29 19.42 5.28
#